data_AF-A0A7S0U196-F1
#
_entry.id   AF-A0A7S0U196-F1
#
_cell.length_a   1.000
_cell.length_b   1.000
_cell.length_c   1.000
_cell.angle_alpha   90.00
_cell.angle_beta   90.00
_cell.angle_gamma   90.00
#
_symmetry.space_group_name_H-M   'P 1'
#
loop_
_entity.id
_entity.type
_entity.pdbx_description
1 polymer ?
#
loop_
_entity_poly.entity_id
_entity_poly.type
_entity_poly.pdbx_seq_one_letter_code
_entity_poly.pdbx_strand_id
1 'polypeptide(L)'
;GSSPLSTQNSSSRRTPHPETGRPIRERSRRILSIANMSLRRVAVMGSGKIGRACAFFLQVPIPNTLRSPCLLFRCLVAAQRGPLAHSPTQLTPASHKAPYTSLRVWRPRLQASSSPPPTLPVGSPLHPIQSAVAAELQQPPPRTAPSRRRPRPPPPPTQRSGSYDVTSLDHEGANLYWIKDNIPGASTRKVSFTDANAMAKALEGHDAVLAAGPFWHNPMIAEVCKRVGAHYLDLTEDVSVTQKVKELAGGAGTAFIPQCGLAPGFITIAGYNLAKSLDTVQDLRLRVGALPRFPSNALKYNLTWSTSGLINEYIQPCEAIVNGKLISVPPLENLEHCTIEGLELESFNTSGGLGTLAETLNGRIGTLDYKTLRFPGHRDILKLLLNDLGYAKDPEGLGRVFERSIPATDQDQVAVFVSCTGEKNGRLLERTYAKIIRHREIGGVPWTAIQITTASGACCVLDLLMEGKLPQKGFVRNEEVEWDDFIGNRFGANFADANDPSAHALRAVETGGGGAHNGQTIRM
;
A
#
# COMPACT_ATOMS: atom_id res chain seq x y z
N GLY A 1 7.65 -49.71 -32.61
CA GLY A 1 8.70 -49.47 -33.63
C GLY A 1 8.15 -48.60 -34.74
N SER A 2 8.91 -48.23 -35.77
CA SER A 2 10.32 -48.56 -36.02
C SER A 2 11.00 -47.46 -36.86
N SER A 3 12.32 -47.33 -36.68
CA SER A 3 13.31 -46.48 -37.39
C SER A 3 13.37 -46.75 -38.92
N PRO A 4 14.24 -46.11 -39.78
CA PRO A 4 15.63 -45.67 -39.49
C PRO A 4 16.23 -44.46 -40.30
N LEU A 5 17.57 -44.31 -40.17
CA LEU A 5 18.54 -43.58 -41.03
C LEU A 5 18.61 -42.03 -40.91
N SER A 6 19.79 -41.37 -40.97
CA SER A 6 21.20 -41.85 -40.93
C SER A 6 22.25 -40.72 -40.80
N THR A 7 23.27 -40.92 -39.93
CA THR A 7 24.74 -40.55 -40.07
C THR A 7 25.16 -39.12 -40.50
N GLN A 8 26.31 -38.51 -40.15
CA GLN A 8 27.63 -38.91 -39.60
C GLN A 8 28.03 -37.89 -38.48
N ASN A 9 28.89 -38.16 -37.46
CA ASN A 9 30.35 -38.37 -37.45
C ASN A 9 31.17 -37.24 -38.14
N SER A 10 32.32 -36.74 -37.62
CA SER A 10 33.17 -37.23 -36.51
C SER A 10 33.97 -36.12 -35.78
N SER A 11 34.98 -36.51 -34.98
CA SER A 11 35.77 -35.75 -34.00
C SER A 11 36.97 -34.96 -34.63
N SER A 12 37.78 -34.14 -33.93
CA SER A 12 38.49 -34.41 -32.66
C SER A 12 39.19 -33.19 -31.99
N ARG A 13 39.84 -33.46 -30.84
CA ARG A 13 40.46 -32.50 -29.89
C ARG A 13 41.88 -32.05 -30.30
N ARG A 14 42.37 -30.90 -29.79
CA ARG A 14 43.50 -30.81 -28.81
C ARG A 14 43.89 -29.37 -28.39
N THR A 15 44.26 -29.24 -27.12
CA THR A 15 45.15 -28.23 -26.50
C THR A 15 46.46 -28.96 -26.07
N PRO A 16 47.50 -28.39 -25.38
CA PRO A 16 47.66 -27.04 -24.79
C PRO A 16 49.09 -26.38 -24.93
N HIS A 17 49.26 -25.14 -24.40
CA HIS A 17 50.41 -24.50 -23.67
C HIS A 17 51.92 -24.73 -24.05
N PRO A 18 52.93 -24.01 -23.44
CA PRO A 18 52.96 -22.81 -22.57
C PRO A 18 54.02 -21.72 -23.00
N GLU A 19 54.46 -20.87 -22.04
CA GLU A 19 55.75 -20.10 -21.99
C GLU A 19 55.91 -18.78 -22.78
N THR A 20 56.78 -17.80 -22.43
CA THR A 20 57.42 -17.33 -21.15
C THR A 20 57.82 -15.83 -21.33
N GLY A 21 58.08 -15.04 -20.26
CA GLY A 21 58.80 -13.75 -20.39
C GLY A 21 58.52 -12.62 -19.37
N ARG A 22 59.58 -12.03 -18.81
CA ARG A 22 59.68 -10.81 -17.94
C ARG A 22 61.13 -10.28 -18.04
N PRO A 23 61.52 -9.13 -17.44
CA PRO A 23 60.91 -7.78 -17.40
C PRO A 23 61.95 -6.67 -17.78
N ILE A 24 61.59 -5.38 -17.76
CA ILE A 24 62.44 -4.17 -17.48
C ILE A 24 61.62 -2.90 -17.84
N ARG A 25 61.97 -1.64 -17.48
CA ARG A 25 62.31 -0.92 -16.23
C ARG A 25 62.64 0.54 -16.65
N GLU A 26 62.50 1.52 -15.73
CA GLU A 26 62.83 2.95 -15.95
C GLU A 26 61.88 3.72 -16.94
N ARG A 27 61.71 5.05 -16.89
CA ARG A 27 62.43 6.10 -16.11
C ARG A 27 61.58 7.34 -15.76
N SER A 28 61.82 7.90 -14.56
CA SER A 28 61.72 9.33 -14.17
C SER A 28 60.38 10.10 -14.27
N ARG A 29 59.86 10.71 -13.17
CA ARG A 29 60.21 12.03 -12.55
C ARG A 29 59.83 13.23 -13.45
N ARG A 30 59.26 14.35 -12.99
CA ARG A 30 58.97 14.99 -11.66
C ARG A 30 57.79 15.98 -11.89
N ILE A 31 57.23 16.83 -11.01
CA ILE A 31 57.42 17.37 -9.63
C ILE A 31 55.96 17.75 -9.15
N LEU A 32 55.49 17.51 -7.92
CA LEU A 32 55.49 18.40 -6.73
C LEU A 32 55.01 19.86 -6.99
N SER A 33 54.33 20.60 -6.12
CA SER A 33 53.74 20.40 -4.77
C SER A 33 52.88 21.63 -4.43
N ILE A 34 51.81 21.61 -3.63
CA ILE A 34 51.71 21.83 -2.15
C ILE A 34 50.17 22.03 -1.91
N ALA A 35 49.44 21.39 -0.99
CA ALA A 35 49.50 21.39 0.49
C ALA A 35 49.07 22.76 1.11
N ASN A 36 48.43 22.89 2.28
CA ASN A 36 47.84 21.91 3.20
C ASN A 36 46.76 22.57 4.10
N MET A 37 46.02 21.74 4.85
CA MET A 37 45.37 22.04 6.16
C MET A 37 44.45 23.27 6.35
N SER A 38 43.24 23.00 6.85
CA SER A 38 42.77 23.64 8.11
C SER A 38 41.76 22.77 8.85
N LEU A 39 42.11 22.40 10.08
CA LEU A 39 41.27 21.66 11.03
C LEU A 39 41.11 22.51 12.29
N ARG A 40 39.90 23.00 12.60
CA ARG A 40 39.54 23.51 13.93
C ARG A 40 38.12 23.12 14.32
N ARG A 41 37.94 22.80 15.59
CA ARG A 41 36.66 22.44 16.21
C ARG A 41 35.81 23.69 16.46
N VAL A 42 34.49 23.57 16.33
CA VAL A 42 33.49 24.40 17.02
C VAL A 42 32.50 23.45 17.72
N ALA A 43 31.85 23.91 18.78
CA ALA A 43 31.23 23.06 19.80
C ALA A 43 29.86 22.47 19.43
N VAL A 44 29.51 21.37 20.12
CA VAL A 44 28.15 20.82 20.18
C VAL A 44 27.28 21.67 21.10
N MET A 45 26.17 22.20 20.60
CA MET A 45 25.00 22.61 21.41
C MET A 45 23.77 22.85 20.53
N GLY A 46 22.56 22.56 21.05
CA GLY A 46 21.32 23.22 20.61
C GLY A 46 20.58 22.66 19.39
N SER A 47 19.94 21.50 19.55
CA SER A 47 18.60 21.19 18.98
C SER A 47 18.22 21.80 17.62
N GLY A 48 18.90 21.41 16.54
CA GLY A 48 18.43 21.67 15.18
C GLY A 48 17.36 20.65 14.76
N LYS A 49 16.16 21.11 14.37
CA LYS A 49 15.22 20.27 13.61
C LYS A 49 15.77 20.12 12.20
N ILE A 50 16.26 18.92 11.87
CA ILE A 50 16.54 18.54 10.49
C ILE A 50 15.18 18.25 9.83
N GLY A 51 14.76 19.12 8.90
CA GLY A 51 13.68 18.80 7.97
C GLY A 51 14.12 17.66 7.05
N ARG A 52 13.24 16.68 6.82
CA ARG A 52 13.51 15.48 6.01
C ARG A 52 12.59 15.54 4.79
N ALA A 53 13.15 15.60 3.60
CA ALA A 53 12.39 15.85 2.38
C ALA A 53 11.99 14.52 1.71
N CYS A 54 10.69 14.31 1.51
CA CYS A 54 10.17 13.06 0.92
C CYS A 54 9.25 13.36 -0.26
N ALA A 55 9.56 12.77 -1.41
CA ALA A 55 8.77 12.91 -2.64
C ALA A 55 7.75 11.77 -2.77
N PHE A 56 6.54 12.10 -3.21
CA PHE A 56 5.44 11.15 -3.35
C PHE A 56 4.70 11.38 -4.66
N PHE A 57 4.33 10.28 -5.34
CA PHE A 57 3.52 10.33 -6.55
C PHE A 57 2.04 10.09 -6.23
N LEU A 58 1.14 10.67 -7.04
CA LEU A 58 -0.25 10.82 -6.60
C LEU A 58 -1.23 11.02 -7.77
N GLN A 59 -2.05 10.01 -8.07
CA GLN A 59 -2.98 10.02 -9.21
C GLN A 59 -4.41 9.63 -8.78
N VAL A 60 -5.41 10.38 -9.27
CA VAL A 60 -6.83 10.24 -8.89
C VAL A 60 -7.75 10.62 -10.07
N PRO A 61 -8.88 9.93 -10.31
CA PRO A 61 -9.92 10.37 -11.24
C PRO A 61 -10.95 11.34 -10.65
N ILE A 62 -11.56 12.09 -11.56
CA ILE A 62 -12.94 12.59 -11.49
C ILE A 62 -13.61 12.12 -12.82
N PRO A 63 -14.89 11.70 -12.83
CA PRO A 63 -15.47 11.05 -14.00
C PRO A 63 -15.64 11.95 -15.25
N ASN A 64 -15.63 11.28 -16.40
CA ASN A 64 -15.82 11.75 -17.79
C ASN A 64 -14.58 12.24 -18.57
N THR A 65 -14.53 11.80 -19.84
CA THR A 65 -13.57 12.15 -20.91
C THR A 65 -12.10 11.68 -20.78
N LEU A 66 -11.87 10.43 -21.23
CA LEU A 66 -10.68 9.99 -22.00
C LEU A 66 -9.27 10.43 -21.53
N ARG A 67 -8.83 9.91 -20.38
CA ARG A 67 -7.44 9.44 -20.13
C ARG A 67 -7.39 8.56 -18.87
N SER A 68 -6.43 7.64 -18.82
CA SER A 68 -6.37 6.57 -17.82
C SER A 68 -6.17 7.09 -16.38
N PRO A 69 -6.97 6.66 -15.39
CA PRO A 69 -6.78 7.02 -13.99
C PRO A 69 -6.31 5.83 -13.15
N CYS A 70 -5.01 5.70 -12.93
CA CYS A 70 -4.55 4.89 -11.81
C CYS A 70 -4.94 5.60 -10.50
N LEU A 71 -5.67 4.93 -9.61
CA LEU A 71 -5.79 5.38 -8.22
C LEU A 71 -4.64 4.81 -7.41
N LEU A 72 -3.75 5.66 -6.92
CA LEU A 72 -2.94 5.38 -5.75
C LEU A 72 -2.50 6.67 -5.05
N PHE A 73 -2.55 6.59 -3.71
CA PHE A 73 -2.32 7.64 -2.72
C PHE A 73 -3.20 8.90 -2.77
N ARG A 74 -3.55 9.37 -1.57
CA ARG A 74 -3.77 10.78 -1.19
C ARG A 74 -3.19 11.06 0.24
N CYS A 75 -2.60 10.05 0.88
CA CYS A 75 -2.83 9.73 2.31
C CYS A 75 -1.83 10.29 3.34
N LEU A 76 -1.02 11.29 3.01
CA LEU A 76 0.25 11.50 3.70
C LEU A 76 0.20 12.14 5.10
N VAL A 77 -0.94 12.72 5.49
CA VAL A 77 -0.93 13.81 6.49
C VAL A 77 -2.07 13.74 7.50
N ALA A 78 -2.24 12.59 8.19
CA ALA A 78 -2.86 12.56 9.53
C ALA A 78 -2.63 11.23 10.28
N ALA A 79 -1.94 11.27 11.42
CA ALA A 79 -1.88 10.15 12.37
C ALA A 79 -1.66 10.65 13.82
N GLN A 80 -2.76 10.97 14.53
CA GLN A 80 -2.87 11.22 15.98
C GLN A 80 -4.33 11.64 16.31
N ARG A 81 -4.96 11.30 17.45
CA ARG A 81 -4.55 10.54 18.65
C ARG A 81 -5.64 9.51 19.00
N GLY A 82 -5.31 8.46 19.76
CA GLY A 82 -6.31 7.63 20.43
C GLY A 82 -7.03 8.38 21.57
N PRO A 83 -8.29 8.03 21.90
CA PRO A 83 -9.02 8.62 23.01
C PRO A 83 -8.44 8.17 24.37
N LEU A 84 -8.36 9.09 25.33
CA LEU A 84 -8.03 8.77 26.72
C LEU A 84 -9.24 8.12 27.42
N ALA A 85 -8.97 7.22 28.36
CA ALA A 85 -10.01 6.47 29.05
C ALA A 85 -10.90 7.35 29.95
N HIS A 86 -12.21 7.10 29.92
CA HIS A 86 -13.16 7.49 30.95
C HIS A 86 -13.92 6.24 31.41
N SER A 87 -13.94 6.02 32.72
CA SER A 87 -14.55 4.85 33.37
C SER A 87 -16.08 4.92 33.34
N PRO A 88 -16.80 3.79 33.39
CA PRO A 88 -18.24 3.74 33.12
C PRO A 88 -19.09 4.12 34.34
N THR A 89 -20.15 4.90 34.08
CA THR A 89 -21.28 5.04 35.02
C THR A 89 -22.36 4.02 34.64
N GLN A 90 -22.80 3.21 35.60
CA GLN A 90 -23.90 2.26 35.40
C GLN A 90 -25.26 2.97 35.26
N LEU A 91 -26.14 2.39 34.45
CA LEU A 91 -27.60 2.38 34.68
C LEU A 91 -28.20 1.18 33.93
N THR A 92 -29.19 0.51 34.55
CA THR A 92 -29.77 -0.75 34.06
C THR A 92 -31.29 -0.56 33.80
N PRO A 93 -32.13 -1.57 33.46
CA PRO A 93 -32.94 -1.46 32.25
C PRO A 93 -34.44 -1.24 32.50
N ALA A 94 -35.13 -0.73 31.48
CA ALA A 94 -36.59 -0.74 31.40
C ALA A 94 -37.05 -1.37 30.08
N SER A 95 -38.04 -2.25 30.14
CA SER A 95 -38.65 -2.91 28.98
C SER A 95 -39.93 -2.19 28.54
N HIS A 96 -40.34 -2.33 27.28
CA HIS A 96 -41.69 -2.85 26.94
C HIS A 96 -41.93 -3.09 25.43
N LYS A 97 -42.45 -4.29 25.15
CA LYS A 97 -43.46 -4.71 24.15
C LYS A 97 -43.60 -3.99 22.79
N ALA A 98 -43.48 -4.80 21.73
CA ALA A 98 -44.03 -4.60 20.37
C ALA A 98 -45.57 -4.91 20.35
N PRO A 99 -46.30 -4.99 19.19
CA PRO A 99 -45.91 -4.83 17.78
C PRO A 99 -46.87 -3.97 16.92
N TYR A 100 -46.61 -3.82 15.60
CA TYR A 100 -47.48 -4.31 14.51
C TYR A 100 -46.88 -4.10 13.09
N THR A 101 -47.50 -4.72 12.09
CA THR A 101 -47.08 -4.89 10.70
C THR A 101 -47.52 -3.79 9.73
N SER A 102 -46.81 -3.58 8.62
CA SER A 102 -47.39 -3.86 7.28
C SER A 102 -46.34 -3.83 6.15
N LEU A 103 -46.65 -4.55 5.06
CA LEU A 103 -45.87 -4.68 3.83
C LEU A 103 -46.64 -4.03 2.67
N ARG A 104 -45.97 -3.39 1.71
CA ARG A 104 -46.55 -3.18 0.37
C ARG A 104 -45.50 -2.98 -0.73
N VAL A 105 -45.79 -3.52 -1.91
CA VAL A 105 -44.92 -3.56 -3.12
C VAL A 105 -45.66 -2.87 -4.27
N TRP A 106 -44.97 -2.09 -5.12
CA TRP A 106 -45.55 -1.57 -6.38
C TRP A 106 -44.53 -1.34 -7.50
N ARG A 107 -44.84 -1.86 -8.70
CA ARG A 107 -44.30 -1.59 -10.05
C ARG A 107 -45.25 -2.28 -11.06
N PRO A 108 -45.23 -1.93 -12.36
CA PRO A 108 -45.30 -0.60 -12.96
C PRO A 108 -46.44 -0.53 -14.02
N ARG A 109 -46.64 0.61 -14.69
CA ARG A 109 -47.30 0.64 -16.02
C ARG A 109 -46.66 1.65 -16.96
N LEU A 110 -46.66 1.30 -18.25
CA LEU A 110 -46.31 2.14 -19.40
C LEU A 110 -47.58 2.56 -20.14
N GLN A 111 -47.59 3.76 -20.73
CA GLN A 111 -48.36 4.09 -21.93
C GLN A 111 -47.77 5.35 -22.59
N ALA A 112 -48.01 5.55 -23.88
CA ALA A 112 -47.40 6.62 -24.67
C ALA A 112 -48.37 7.18 -25.73
N SER A 113 -48.29 8.49 -25.98
CA SER A 113 -48.89 9.19 -27.13
C SER A 113 -48.17 10.55 -27.34
N SER A 114 -48.63 11.37 -28.30
CA SER A 114 -47.69 11.90 -29.31
C SER A 114 -48.06 13.25 -29.96
N SER A 115 -47.02 14.03 -30.29
CA SER A 115 -46.99 15.08 -31.36
C SER A 115 -47.65 16.45 -30.99
N PRO A 116 -47.45 17.57 -31.77
CA PRO A 116 -46.57 18.65 -31.29
C PRO A 116 -47.17 20.10 -31.41
N PRO A 117 -46.53 21.18 -31.94
CA PRO A 117 -46.34 22.43 -31.17
C PRO A 117 -46.96 23.71 -31.78
N PRO A 118 -46.78 24.87 -31.12
CA PRO A 118 -46.43 26.10 -31.85
C PRO A 118 -45.25 26.89 -31.21
N THR A 119 -44.83 28.00 -31.84
CA THR A 119 -43.52 28.66 -31.62
C THR A 119 -43.57 30.17 -31.29
N LEU A 120 -42.84 30.58 -30.22
CA LEU A 120 -42.09 31.86 -30.09
C LEU A 120 -42.88 33.21 -30.15
N PRO A 121 -42.32 34.42 -29.85
CA PRO A 121 -40.90 34.78 -29.65
C PRO A 121 -40.55 35.81 -28.52
N VAL A 122 -39.23 36.11 -28.40
CA VAL A 122 -38.53 37.27 -27.75
C VAL A 122 -38.75 37.59 -26.25
N GLY A 123 -37.66 37.73 -25.47
CA GLY A 123 -37.66 38.48 -24.20
C GLY A 123 -36.50 38.22 -23.22
N SER A 124 -35.37 38.92 -23.37
CA SER A 124 -34.30 39.07 -22.34
C SER A 124 -34.50 40.41 -21.58
N PRO A 125 -33.94 40.67 -20.35
CA PRO A 125 -32.69 40.13 -19.81
C PRO A 125 -32.67 39.79 -18.28
N LEU A 126 -31.48 39.82 -17.69
CA LEU A 126 -31.03 39.31 -16.38
C LEU A 126 -31.55 40.06 -15.12
N HIS A 127 -31.53 39.33 -13.99
CA HIS A 127 -31.25 39.68 -12.56
C HIS A 127 -30.99 41.15 -12.14
N PRO A 128 -31.28 41.59 -10.89
CA PRO A 128 -30.96 40.87 -9.63
C PRO A 128 -31.94 41.09 -8.42
N ILE A 129 -31.43 40.88 -7.18
CA ILE A 129 -32.00 41.18 -5.82
C ILE A 129 -33.02 40.12 -5.32
N GLN A 130 -33.04 39.54 -4.09
CA GLN A 130 -32.44 39.68 -2.73
C GLN A 130 -33.42 40.11 -1.61
N SER A 131 -33.32 39.42 -0.46
CA SER A 131 -33.78 39.82 0.89
C SER A 131 -35.32 39.81 1.13
N ALA A 132 -35.87 39.84 2.36
CA ALA A 132 -35.31 39.85 3.73
C ALA A 132 -36.34 39.26 4.74
N VAL A 133 -35.89 38.81 5.93
CA VAL A 133 -36.31 39.21 7.31
C VAL A 133 -35.23 38.63 8.26
N ALA A 134 -34.47 39.29 9.13
CA ALA A 134 -34.43 40.64 9.75
C ALA A 134 -34.85 40.67 11.25
N ALA A 135 -33.87 40.99 12.11
CA ALA A 135 -34.01 41.51 13.48
C ALA A 135 -32.74 42.31 13.80
N GLU A 136 -32.85 43.43 14.51
CA GLU A 136 -31.84 44.52 14.51
C GLU A 136 -31.73 45.21 15.89
N LEU A 137 -30.57 45.82 16.21
CA LEU A 137 -30.45 47.00 17.10
C LEU A 137 -29.07 47.70 16.96
N GLN A 138 -28.93 48.91 17.53
CA GLN A 138 -27.99 49.99 17.14
C GLN A 138 -27.26 50.65 18.35
N GLN A 139 -26.18 51.46 18.30
CA GLN A 139 -25.22 51.91 17.25
C GLN A 139 -23.84 52.36 17.92
N PRO A 140 -22.77 52.76 17.18
CA PRO A 140 -21.39 52.99 17.70
C PRO A 140 -20.95 54.50 17.82
N PRO A 141 -19.63 54.88 17.86
CA PRO A 141 -18.74 54.96 19.04
C PRO A 141 -18.10 56.38 19.26
N PRO A 142 -17.14 56.59 20.20
CA PRO A 142 -15.76 56.93 19.74
C PRO A 142 -14.53 56.62 20.66
N ARG A 143 -13.37 56.38 19.99
CA ARG A 143 -11.96 56.83 20.27
C ARG A 143 -11.11 56.37 21.51
N THR A 144 -10.25 55.38 21.25
CA THR A 144 -8.76 55.35 21.43
C THR A 144 -8.04 55.56 22.78
N ALA A 145 -7.33 54.52 23.25
CA ALA A 145 -6.05 54.55 24.01
C ALA A 145 -5.26 53.22 23.81
N PRO A 146 -3.93 53.11 24.08
CA PRO A 146 -3.08 52.10 23.42
C PRO A 146 -2.68 50.83 24.21
N SER A 147 -2.43 49.77 23.42
CA SER A 147 -1.49 48.65 23.62
C SER A 147 -1.47 47.85 24.95
N ARG A 148 -1.99 46.62 24.88
CA ARG A 148 -1.24 45.43 25.32
C ARG A 148 -1.10 44.47 24.13
N ARG A 149 0.09 43.91 23.91
CA ARG A 149 0.32 42.93 22.83
C ARG A 149 -0.48 41.66 23.15
N ARG A 150 -1.44 41.30 22.30
CA ARG A 150 -1.94 39.91 22.27
C ARG A 150 -0.76 38.99 21.89
N PRO A 151 -0.66 37.76 22.44
CA PRO A 151 0.26 36.77 21.88
C PRO A 151 -0.08 36.58 20.40
N ARG A 152 0.95 36.32 19.56
CA ARG A 152 0.69 35.89 18.19
C ARG A 152 -0.20 34.63 18.24
N PRO A 153 -1.20 34.49 17.35
CA PRO A 153 -1.81 33.18 17.17
C PRO A 153 -0.71 32.17 16.78
N PRO A 154 -0.80 30.91 17.21
CA PRO A 154 0.08 29.88 16.69
C PRO A 154 -0.07 29.81 15.16
N PRO A 155 0.98 29.42 14.42
CA PRO A 155 0.85 29.19 12.99
C PRO A 155 -0.24 28.13 12.72
N PRO A 156 -0.95 28.22 11.57
CA PRO A 156 -1.95 27.22 11.21
C PRO A 156 -1.34 25.82 11.15
N PRO A 157 -2.11 24.75 11.41
CA PRO A 157 -1.57 23.40 11.57
C PRO A 157 -1.06 22.80 10.25
N THR A 158 0.21 23.10 9.95
CA THR A 158 1.01 22.43 8.91
C THR A 158 1.23 20.96 9.28
N GLN A 159 1.07 20.07 8.29
CA GLN A 159 1.46 18.66 8.31
C GLN A 159 1.30 17.91 9.65
N ARG A 160 0.17 17.21 9.84
CA ARG A 160 -0.20 16.54 11.13
C ARG A 160 0.76 15.43 11.62
N SER A 161 1.78 15.01 10.87
CA SER A 161 2.88 14.17 11.37
C SER A 161 4.11 14.98 11.82
N GLY A 162 4.34 16.15 11.21
CA GLY A 162 5.42 17.10 11.53
C GLY A 162 6.85 16.60 11.29
N SER A 163 7.02 15.48 10.58
CA SER A 163 8.32 14.79 10.43
C SER A 163 8.95 14.87 9.04
N TYR A 164 8.17 15.22 8.01
CA TYR A 164 8.58 15.19 6.61
C TYR A 164 8.10 16.40 5.83
N ASP A 165 9.01 17.04 5.13
CA ASP A 165 8.73 18.05 4.11
C ASP A 165 8.29 17.33 2.83
N VAL A 166 6.97 17.25 2.61
CA VAL A 166 6.36 16.47 1.53
C VAL A 166 6.30 17.25 0.21
N THR A 167 6.82 16.65 -0.88
CA THR A 167 6.59 17.11 -2.26
C THR A 167 5.74 16.09 -3.02
N SER A 168 4.56 16.50 -3.50
CA SER A 168 3.73 15.71 -4.41
C SER A 168 4.12 15.97 -5.85
N LEU A 169 4.36 14.90 -6.61
CA LEU A 169 4.68 14.92 -8.03
C LEU A 169 3.60 14.18 -8.82
N ASP A 170 3.08 14.78 -9.90
CA ASP A 170 2.20 14.10 -10.85
C ASP A 170 2.23 14.76 -12.23
N HIS A 171 1.79 14.02 -13.24
CA HIS A 171 1.62 14.46 -14.62
C HIS A 171 0.30 15.22 -14.88
N GLU A 172 -0.69 15.16 -13.98
CA GLU A 172 -1.96 15.87 -14.12
C GLU A 172 -2.10 17.01 -13.08
N GLY A 173 -2.56 18.17 -13.53
CA GLY A 173 -2.72 19.35 -12.68
C GLY A 173 -3.84 19.22 -11.65
N ALA A 174 -4.92 18.51 -11.98
CA ALA A 174 -6.06 18.31 -11.08
C ALA A 174 -5.68 17.64 -9.75
N ASN A 175 -4.80 16.63 -9.79
CA ASN A 175 -4.31 15.93 -8.60
C ASN A 175 -3.50 16.87 -7.70
N LEU A 176 -2.64 17.69 -8.31
CA LEU A 176 -1.80 18.65 -7.60
C LEU A 176 -2.62 19.80 -6.99
N TYR A 177 -3.67 20.29 -7.66
CA TYR A 177 -4.60 21.24 -7.05
C TYR A 177 -5.30 20.65 -5.83
N TRP A 178 -5.82 19.41 -5.93
CA TRP A 178 -6.45 18.76 -4.77
C TRP A 178 -5.48 18.65 -3.58
N ILE A 179 -4.23 18.26 -3.81
CA ILE A 179 -3.22 18.18 -2.75
C ILE A 179 -2.93 19.55 -2.14
N LYS A 180 -2.73 20.58 -2.96
CA LYS A 180 -2.48 21.95 -2.48
C LYS A 180 -3.61 22.48 -1.60
N ASP A 181 -4.86 22.18 -1.96
CA ASP A 181 -6.04 22.71 -1.26
C ASP A 181 -6.41 21.90 0.00
N ASN A 182 -6.09 20.60 0.03
CA ASN A 182 -6.52 19.67 1.10
C ASN A 182 -5.38 19.23 2.06
N ILE A 183 -4.10 19.42 1.71
CA ILE A 183 -2.94 18.93 2.47
C ILE A 183 -2.02 20.10 2.88
N PRO A 184 -2.33 20.83 3.99
CA PRO A 184 -1.57 22.01 4.39
C PRO A 184 -0.08 21.74 4.65
N GLY A 185 0.77 22.36 3.82
CA GLY A 185 2.23 22.26 3.88
C GLY A 185 2.86 21.34 2.84
N ALA A 186 2.09 20.55 2.09
CA ALA A 186 2.64 19.81 0.95
C ALA A 186 3.02 20.76 -0.20
N SER A 187 4.24 20.59 -0.72
CA SER A 187 4.66 21.17 -1.99
C SER A 187 4.12 20.35 -3.17
N THR A 188 3.97 20.97 -4.34
CA THR A 188 3.44 20.30 -5.55
C THR A 188 4.23 20.70 -6.79
N ARG A 189 4.60 19.74 -7.65
CA ARG A 189 5.26 20.03 -8.94
C ARG A 189 4.75 19.11 -10.05
N LYS A 190 4.42 19.68 -11.21
CA LYS A 190 4.00 18.92 -12.39
C LYS A 190 5.22 18.31 -13.10
N VAL A 191 5.22 16.99 -13.30
CA VAL A 191 6.35 16.23 -13.88
C VAL A 191 5.82 15.11 -14.77
N SER A 192 6.43 14.85 -15.93
CA SER A 192 6.08 13.69 -16.75
C SER A 192 6.77 12.42 -16.26
N PHE A 193 6.02 11.32 -16.14
CA PHE A 193 6.56 9.98 -15.90
C PHE A 193 7.35 9.38 -17.07
N THR A 194 7.53 10.13 -18.17
CA THR A 194 8.38 9.76 -19.31
C THR A 194 9.63 10.63 -19.48
N ASP A 195 9.80 11.70 -18.67
CA ASP A 195 10.99 12.56 -18.72
C ASP A 195 11.88 12.31 -17.49
N ALA A 196 12.86 11.40 -17.65
CA ALA A 196 13.82 11.07 -16.60
C ALA A 196 14.71 12.25 -16.18
N ASN A 197 14.86 13.30 -17.00
CA ASN A 197 15.68 14.47 -16.69
C ASN A 197 14.87 15.50 -15.88
N ALA A 198 13.60 15.73 -16.23
CA ALA A 198 12.68 16.50 -15.38
C ALA A 198 12.43 15.78 -14.06
N MET A 199 12.35 14.44 -14.07
CA MET A 199 12.22 13.62 -12.86
C MET A 199 13.42 13.77 -11.93
N ALA A 200 14.66 13.68 -12.44
CA ALA A 200 15.86 13.92 -11.64
C ALA A 200 15.83 15.30 -10.96
N LYS A 201 15.57 16.37 -11.72
CA LYS A 201 15.43 17.74 -11.22
C LYS A 201 14.27 17.96 -10.24
N ALA A 202 13.33 17.02 -10.15
CA ALA A 202 12.24 17.02 -9.20
C ALA A 202 12.55 16.23 -7.92
N LEU A 203 13.41 15.21 -8.00
CA LEU A 203 13.82 14.34 -6.90
C LEU A 203 15.14 14.77 -6.24
N GLU A 204 15.97 15.57 -6.92
CA GLU A 204 17.15 16.25 -6.35
C GLU A 204 16.82 16.88 -4.98
N GLY A 205 17.63 16.57 -3.96
CA GLY A 205 17.49 17.08 -2.60
C GLY A 205 16.44 16.40 -1.72
N HIS A 206 15.77 15.33 -2.18
CA HIS A 206 14.88 14.52 -1.34
C HIS A 206 15.62 13.29 -0.78
N ASP A 207 15.37 12.98 0.50
CA ASP A 207 15.92 11.80 1.18
C ASP A 207 15.29 10.50 0.64
N ALA A 208 13.98 10.49 0.40
CA ALA A 208 13.24 9.31 -0.07
C ALA A 208 12.12 9.64 -1.06
N VAL A 209 11.73 8.60 -1.81
CA VAL A 209 10.75 8.67 -2.90
C VAL A 209 9.81 7.46 -2.83
N LEU A 210 8.50 7.69 -2.72
CA LEU A 210 7.48 6.62 -2.80
C LEU A 210 6.80 6.64 -4.17
N ALA A 211 7.12 5.66 -5.02
CA ALA A 211 6.48 5.42 -6.30
C ALA A 211 5.08 4.81 -6.11
N ALA A 212 4.08 5.70 -6.06
CA ALA A 212 2.65 5.40 -6.00
C ALA A 212 1.91 5.81 -7.28
N GLY A 213 2.63 5.93 -8.40
CA GLY A 213 2.06 6.11 -9.74
C GLY A 213 1.76 4.78 -10.44
N PRO A 214 1.53 4.78 -11.77
CA PRO A 214 1.33 3.55 -12.54
C PRO A 214 2.60 2.68 -12.56
N PHE A 215 2.47 1.39 -12.23
CA PHE A 215 3.60 0.48 -11.97
C PHE A 215 4.63 0.41 -13.09
N TRP A 216 4.23 0.54 -14.37
CA TRP A 216 5.16 0.49 -15.50
C TRP A 216 6.16 1.66 -15.53
N HIS A 217 5.95 2.73 -14.77
CA HIS A 217 6.92 3.83 -14.61
C HIS A 217 7.94 3.58 -13.48
N ASN A 218 7.68 2.64 -12.58
CA ASN A 218 8.53 2.36 -11.41
C ASN A 218 10.00 2.09 -11.75
N PRO A 219 10.37 1.31 -12.79
CA PRO A 219 11.78 1.07 -13.12
C PRO A 219 12.54 2.36 -13.49
N MET A 220 11.89 3.31 -14.17
CA MET A 220 12.49 4.61 -14.48
C MET A 220 12.66 5.44 -13.21
N ILE A 221 11.63 5.50 -12.35
CA ILE A 221 11.70 6.23 -11.08
C ILE A 221 12.81 5.64 -10.19
N ALA A 222 12.94 4.31 -10.14
CA ALA A 222 13.99 3.59 -9.42
C ALA A 222 15.40 3.92 -9.95
N GLU A 223 15.59 3.93 -11.27
CA GLU A 223 16.85 4.35 -11.90
C GLU A 223 17.20 5.80 -11.54
N VAL A 224 16.23 6.71 -11.60
CA VAL A 224 16.42 8.12 -11.22
C VAL A 224 16.75 8.25 -9.72
N CYS A 225 16.10 7.51 -8.84
CA CYS A 225 16.41 7.50 -7.40
C CYS A 225 17.86 7.05 -7.15
N LYS A 226 18.31 5.99 -7.84
CA LYS A 226 19.71 5.52 -7.80
C LYS A 226 20.68 6.60 -8.28
N ARG A 227 20.29 7.38 -9.29
CA ARG A 227 21.10 8.45 -9.90
C ARG A 227 21.20 9.72 -9.05
N VAL A 228 20.12 10.13 -8.36
CA VAL A 228 20.12 11.31 -7.47
C VAL A 228 20.58 11.00 -6.04
N GLY A 229 20.67 9.73 -5.67
CA GLY A 229 21.08 9.30 -4.33
C GLY A 229 19.96 9.36 -3.29
N ALA A 230 18.71 9.16 -3.71
CA ALA A 230 17.55 9.07 -2.82
C ALA A 230 17.20 7.60 -2.52
N HIS A 231 16.53 7.34 -1.39
CA HIS A 231 15.94 6.04 -1.10
C HIS A 231 14.68 5.82 -1.95
N TYR A 232 14.50 4.59 -2.44
CA TYR A 232 13.37 4.19 -3.28
C TYR A 232 12.41 3.29 -2.51
N LEU A 233 11.12 3.60 -2.54
CA LEU A 233 10.03 2.77 -2.05
C LEU A 233 8.94 2.68 -3.13
N ASP A 234 8.21 1.57 -3.20
CA ASP A 234 7.03 1.48 -4.07
C ASP A 234 5.89 0.60 -3.53
N LEU A 235 4.79 0.57 -4.27
CA LEU A 235 3.55 -0.13 -3.93
C LEU A 235 3.19 -1.24 -4.94
N THR A 236 4.15 -1.76 -5.71
CA THR A 236 3.83 -2.59 -6.89
C THR A 236 3.53 -4.06 -6.58
N GLU A 237 2.47 -4.54 -7.22
CA GLU A 237 2.08 -5.92 -7.38
C GLU A 237 2.80 -6.62 -8.56
N ASP A 238 3.34 -5.87 -9.53
CA ASP A 238 3.89 -6.44 -10.76
C ASP A 238 5.26 -7.09 -10.53
N VAL A 239 5.33 -8.40 -10.80
CA VAL A 239 6.53 -9.22 -10.61
C VAL A 239 7.66 -8.78 -11.56
N SER A 240 7.34 -8.36 -12.79
CA SER A 240 8.36 -7.95 -13.77
C SER A 240 9.02 -6.62 -13.41
N VAL A 241 8.26 -5.68 -12.82
CA VAL A 241 8.77 -4.44 -12.25
C VAL A 241 9.60 -4.74 -11.01
N THR A 242 9.10 -5.59 -10.12
CA THR A 242 9.80 -5.96 -8.88
C THR A 242 11.20 -6.53 -9.14
N GLN A 243 11.34 -7.45 -10.10
CA GLN A 243 12.66 -8.00 -10.45
C GLN A 243 13.57 -6.93 -11.09
N LYS A 244 13.06 -6.01 -11.91
CA LYS A 244 13.86 -4.86 -12.42
C LYS A 244 14.31 -3.92 -11.29
N VAL A 245 13.46 -3.67 -10.30
CA VAL A 245 13.84 -2.86 -9.12
C VAL A 245 14.90 -3.61 -8.29
N LYS A 246 14.82 -4.93 -8.18
CA LYS A 246 15.81 -5.79 -7.51
C LYS A 246 17.17 -5.79 -8.21
N GLU A 247 17.19 -5.83 -9.55
CA GLU A 247 18.40 -5.62 -10.36
C GLU A 247 18.98 -4.22 -10.17
N LEU A 248 18.15 -3.17 -10.24
CA LEU A 248 18.55 -1.78 -10.01
C LEU A 248 19.07 -1.54 -8.59
N ALA A 249 18.57 -2.23 -7.58
CA ALA A 249 19.08 -2.18 -6.21
C ALA A 249 20.51 -2.74 -6.08
N GLY A 250 20.99 -3.52 -7.05
CA GLY A 250 22.35 -4.05 -7.10
C GLY A 250 23.41 -2.95 -7.01
N GLY A 251 24.17 -2.93 -5.90
CA GLY A 251 25.19 -1.91 -5.64
C GLY A 251 24.66 -0.49 -5.42
N ALA A 252 23.37 -0.33 -5.09
CA ALA A 252 22.80 0.99 -4.79
C ALA A 252 23.37 1.60 -3.50
N GLY A 253 23.64 2.91 -3.54
CA GLY A 253 24.13 3.68 -2.38
C GLY A 253 23.08 3.98 -1.30
N THR A 254 21.81 3.76 -1.63
CA THR A 254 20.60 3.96 -0.82
C THR A 254 19.72 2.70 -0.83
N ALA A 255 18.70 2.65 0.02
CA ALA A 255 17.77 1.52 0.14
C ALA A 255 16.73 1.51 -0.99
N PHE A 256 16.36 0.31 -1.45
CA PHE A 256 15.34 0.04 -2.45
C PHE A 256 14.34 -0.96 -1.85
N ILE A 257 13.12 -0.49 -1.55
CA ILE A 257 12.09 -1.21 -0.80
C ILE A 257 10.78 -1.23 -1.61
N PRO A 258 10.71 -2.01 -2.70
CA PRO A 258 9.47 -2.16 -3.45
C PRO A 258 8.42 -2.91 -2.63
N GLN A 259 7.17 -2.84 -3.10
CA GLN A 259 6.04 -3.61 -2.57
C GLN A 259 5.82 -3.41 -1.06
N CYS A 260 5.96 -2.20 -0.54
CA CYS A 260 5.87 -1.87 0.89
C CYS A 260 4.45 -1.50 1.36
N GLY A 261 3.41 -1.87 0.61
CA GLY A 261 2.02 -1.46 0.80
C GLY A 261 1.21 -2.35 1.75
N LEU A 262 -0.03 -2.67 1.35
CA LEU A 262 -0.86 -3.66 2.02
C LEU A 262 -0.48 -5.08 1.59
N ALA A 263 -0.63 -5.35 0.29
CA ALA A 263 -0.39 -6.64 -0.34
C ALA A 263 0.20 -6.42 -1.75
N PRO A 264 1.51 -6.70 -1.96
CA PRO A 264 2.49 -7.08 -0.94
C PRO A 264 2.81 -5.92 0.03
N GLY A 265 3.58 -6.22 1.07
CA GLY A 265 3.93 -5.27 2.12
C GLY A 265 3.52 -5.82 3.48
N PHE A 266 2.56 -5.17 4.15
CA PHE A 266 2.06 -5.60 5.45
C PHE A 266 1.68 -7.10 5.50
N ILE A 267 1.06 -7.65 4.45
CA ILE A 267 0.70 -9.08 4.42
C ILE A 267 1.91 -10.01 4.52
N THR A 268 3.03 -9.61 3.90
CA THR A 268 4.31 -10.34 3.93
C THR A 268 4.95 -10.22 5.31
N ILE A 269 4.92 -9.03 5.92
CA ILE A 269 5.44 -8.77 7.28
C ILE A 269 4.67 -9.61 8.30
N ALA A 270 3.33 -9.60 8.25
CA ALA A 270 2.47 -10.39 9.13
C ALA A 270 2.68 -11.90 8.93
N GLY A 271 2.71 -12.37 7.69
CA GLY A 271 2.96 -13.78 7.36
C GLY A 271 4.31 -14.29 7.85
N TYR A 272 5.37 -13.52 7.60
CA TYR A 272 6.72 -13.87 8.04
C TYR A 272 6.86 -13.84 9.56
N ASN A 273 6.20 -12.90 10.26
CA ASN A 273 6.17 -12.86 11.72
C ASN A 273 5.52 -14.12 12.33
N LEU A 274 4.37 -14.58 11.79
CA LEU A 274 3.76 -15.82 12.29
C LEU A 274 4.67 -17.03 12.05
N ALA A 275 5.31 -17.12 10.87
CA ALA A 275 6.28 -18.16 10.55
C ALA A 275 7.52 -18.15 11.45
N LYS A 276 8.08 -16.97 11.78
CA LYS A 276 9.18 -16.82 12.76
C LYS A 276 8.83 -17.34 14.16
N SER A 277 7.55 -17.41 14.51
CA SER A 277 7.10 -17.75 15.86
C SER A 277 6.93 -19.25 16.13
N LEU A 278 7.02 -20.09 15.10
CA LEU A 278 6.98 -21.56 15.16
C LEU A 278 8.40 -22.14 15.07
N ASP A 279 8.59 -23.40 15.47
CA ASP A 279 9.87 -24.13 15.37
C ASP A 279 10.01 -24.79 13.99
N THR A 280 8.90 -25.31 13.45
CA THR A 280 8.76 -25.78 12.06
C THR A 280 7.48 -25.21 11.46
N VAL A 281 7.43 -25.00 10.15
CA VAL A 281 6.25 -24.47 9.46
C VAL A 281 5.79 -25.45 8.38
N GLN A 282 4.52 -25.83 8.43
CA GLN A 282 3.87 -26.72 7.47
C GLN A 282 3.13 -25.90 6.39
N ASP A 283 2.25 -24.98 6.79
CA ASP A 283 1.48 -24.12 5.90
C ASP A 283 1.59 -22.63 6.30
N LEU A 284 1.58 -21.73 5.31
CA LEU A 284 1.36 -20.29 5.50
C LEU A 284 0.41 -19.78 4.40
N ARG A 285 -0.77 -19.30 4.80
CA ARG A 285 -1.85 -18.87 3.90
C ARG A 285 -2.10 -17.38 4.06
N LEU A 286 -1.86 -16.61 3.00
CA LEU A 286 -2.05 -15.16 2.97
C LEU A 286 -3.33 -14.81 2.21
N ARG A 287 -4.23 -14.04 2.83
CA ARG A 287 -5.54 -13.70 2.28
C ARG A 287 -5.84 -12.21 2.48
N VAL A 288 -6.09 -11.48 1.38
CA VAL A 288 -6.38 -10.03 1.43
C VAL A 288 -7.47 -9.66 0.44
N GLY A 289 -8.39 -8.77 0.83
CA GLY A 289 -9.35 -8.18 -0.10
C GLY A 289 -9.75 -6.78 0.28
N ALA A 290 -9.55 -5.83 -0.64
CA ALA A 290 -10.31 -4.58 -0.67
C ALA A 290 -11.73 -4.90 -1.18
N LEU A 291 -12.74 -4.63 -0.36
CA LEU A 291 -14.13 -5.03 -0.59
C LEU A 291 -15.05 -3.82 -0.38
N PRO A 292 -16.12 -3.63 -1.19
CA PRO A 292 -17.15 -2.68 -0.82
C PRO A 292 -17.84 -3.12 0.47
N ARG A 293 -18.17 -2.17 1.37
CA ARG A 293 -18.93 -2.46 2.58
C ARG A 293 -20.38 -2.85 2.29
N PHE A 294 -20.91 -2.40 1.16
CA PHE A 294 -22.30 -2.58 0.73
C PHE A 294 -22.36 -3.07 -0.73
N PRO A 295 -21.99 -4.34 -1.03
CA PRO A 295 -22.02 -4.88 -2.39
C PRO A 295 -23.46 -4.93 -2.94
N SER A 296 -23.70 -4.23 -4.06
CA SER A 296 -25.04 -4.01 -4.64
C SER A 296 -25.18 -4.40 -6.12
N ASN A 297 -24.10 -4.86 -6.75
CA ASN A 297 -24.05 -5.27 -8.16
C ASN A 297 -23.63 -6.73 -8.30
N ALA A 298 -23.76 -7.31 -9.51
CA ALA A 298 -23.50 -8.73 -9.77
C ALA A 298 -22.05 -9.16 -9.51
N LEU A 299 -21.06 -8.29 -9.80
CA LEU A 299 -19.65 -8.50 -9.47
C LEU A 299 -19.37 -8.36 -7.97
N LYS A 300 -20.33 -7.85 -7.17
CA LYS A 300 -20.19 -7.54 -5.74
C LYS A 300 -18.95 -6.68 -5.42
N TYR A 301 -18.56 -5.82 -6.37
CA TYR A 301 -17.30 -5.08 -6.34
C TYR A 301 -17.47 -3.61 -6.72
N ASN A 302 -16.53 -2.78 -6.29
CA ASN A 302 -16.44 -1.35 -6.61
C ASN A 302 -14.98 -1.02 -6.92
N LEU A 303 -14.73 -0.06 -7.83
CA LEU A 303 -13.37 0.36 -8.15
C LEU A 303 -12.80 1.22 -7.01
N THR A 304 -11.88 0.66 -6.22
CA THR A 304 -11.27 1.30 -5.04
C THR A 304 -9.76 1.55 -5.19
N TRP A 305 -9.14 1.00 -6.24
CA TRP A 305 -7.73 1.13 -6.59
C TRP A 305 -7.54 0.89 -8.11
N SER A 306 -6.29 0.86 -8.60
CA SER A 306 -5.91 0.72 -10.02
C SER A 306 -6.64 -0.40 -10.79
N THR A 307 -7.44 -0.05 -11.81
CA THR A 307 -8.13 -1.03 -12.69
C THR A 307 -7.14 -1.92 -13.42
N SER A 308 -6.02 -1.35 -13.91
CA SER A 308 -4.99 -2.09 -14.63
C SER A 308 -4.27 -3.08 -13.73
N GLY A 309 -4.01 -2.71 -12.46
CA GLY A 309 -3.41 -3.59 -11.46
C GLY A 309 -4.33 -4.75 -11.09
N LEU A 310 -5.60 -4.44 -10.82
CA LEU A 310 -6.66 -5.42 -10.56
C LEU A 310 -6.79 -6.46 -11.67
N ILE A 311 -6.66 -6.06 -12.94
CA ILE A 311 -6.72 -6.99 -14.08
C ILE A 311 -5.40 -7.77 -14.20
N ASN A 312 -4.25 -7.17 -13.91
CA ASN A 312 -2.94 -7.85 -13.90
C ASN A 312 -2.93 -9.01 -12.89
N GLU A 313 -3.44 -8.80 -11.66
CA GLU A 313 -3.59 -9.83 -10.62
C GLU A 313 -4.34 -11.09 -11.09
N TYR A 314 -5.29 -10.94 -12.02
CA TYR A 314 -6.17 -12.00 -12.50
C TYR A 314 -5.67 -12.72 -13.75
N ILE A 315 -4.63 -12.22 -14.43
CA ILE A 315 -4.11 -12.81 -15.68
C ILE A 315 -2.67 -13.31 -15.58
N GLN A 316 -1.87 -12.77 -14.66
CA GLN A 316 -0.48 -13.21 -14.50
C GLN A 316 -0.39 -14.53 -13.72
N PRO A 317 0.62 -15.38 -13.98
CA PRO A 317 0.87 -16.56 -13.17
C PRO A 317 1.17 -16.20 -11.71
N CYS A 318 0.75 -17.04 -10.77
CA CYS A 318 0.94 -16.80 -9.35
C CYS A 318 2.08 -17.68 -8.80
N GLU A 319 2.92 -17.13 -7.94
CA GLU A 319 3.94 -17.90 -7.22
C GLU A 319 3.33 -18.58 -5.99
N ALA A 320 3.73 -19.82 -5.72
CA ALA A 320 3.35 -20.57 -4.53
C ALA A 320 4.46 -21.58 -4.16
N ILE A 321 4.54 -21.99 -2.90
CA ILE A 321 5.28 -23.19 -2.50
C ILE A 321 4.28 -24.31 -2.29
N VAL A 322 4.53 -25.47 -2.90
CA VAL A 322 3.71 -26.69 -2.70
C VAL A 322 4.64 -27.89 -2.53
N ASN A 323 4.43 -28.67 -1.47
CA ASN A 323 5.30 -29.80 -1.08
C ASN A 323 6.79 -29.41 -1.02
N GLY A 324 7.10 -28.26 -0.43
CA GLY A 324 8.48 -27.76 -0.26
C GLY A 324 9.12 -27.15 -1.51
N LYS A 325 8.40 -27.03 -2.63
CA LYS A 325 8.93 -26.52 -3.90
C LYS A 325 8.21 -25.25 -4.34
N LEU A 326 8.98 -24.19 -4.61
CA LEU A 326 8.49 -23.03 -5.34
C LEU A 326 8.02 -23.45 -6.75
N ILE A 327 6.78 -23.12 -7.07
CA ILE A 327 6.11 -23.39 -8.35
C ILE A 327 5.30 -22.19 -8.82
N SER A 328 4.96 -22.18 -10.10
CA SER A 328 3.90 -21.31 -10.64
C SER A 328 2.57 -22.06 -10.64
N VAL A 329 1.50 -21.40 -10.19
CA VAL A 329 0.11 -21.87 -10.29
C VAL A 329 -0.74 -20.90 -11.12
N PRO A 330 -1.86 -21.35 -11.75
CA PRO A 330 -2.72 -20.47 -12.52
C PRO A 330 -3.48 -19.47 -11.62
N PRO A 331 -3.72 -18.22 -12.08
CA PRO A 331 -4.63 -17.30 -11.42
C PRO A 331 -6.08 -17.80 -11.49
N LEU A 332 -6.93 -17.29 -10.60
CA LEU A 332 -8.35 -17.65 -10.45
C LEU A 332 -8.61 -19.14 -10.10
N GLU A 333 -7.59 -19.95 -9.84
CA GLU A 333 -7.76 -21.34 -9.39
C GLU A 333 -7.60 -21.50 -7.87
N ASN A 334 -7.76 -22.74 -7.38
CA ASN A 334 -7.78 -23.13 -5.97
C ASN A 334 -8.82 -22.34 -5.14
N LEU A 335 -10.06 -22.29 -5.63
CA LEU A 335 -11.18 -21.61 -4.97
C LEU A 335 -11.46 -22.21 -3.58
N GLU A 336 -11.44 -21.34 -2.57
CA GLU A 336 -11.75 -21.64 -1.16
C GLU A 336 -12.87 -20.72 -0.68
N HIS A 337 -13.69 -21.18 0.27
CA HIS A 337 -14.63 -20.33 1.01
C HIS A 337 -14.14 -20.15 2.45
N CYS A 338 -14.33 -18.97 3.02
CA CYS A 338 -13.94 -18.63 4.38
C CYS A 338 -14.90 -17.59 4.99
N THR A 339 -14.84 -17.42 6.32
CA THR A 339 -15.65 -16.44 7.04
C THR A 339 -14.75 -15.58 7.94
N ILE A 340 -14.77 -14.26 7.76
CA ILE A 340 -13.96 -13.30 8.54
C ILE A 340 -14.90 -12.26 9.17
N GLU A 341 -14.91 -12.15 10.51
CA GLU A 341 -15.87 -11.32 11.28
C GLU A 341 -17.35 -11.52 10.87
N GLY A 342 -17.73 -12.71 10.40
CA GLY A 342 -19.08 -13.01 9.91
C GLY A 342 -19.36 -12.61 8.45
N LEU A 343 -18.39 -12.07 7.71
CA LEU A 343 -18.47 -11.97 6.25
C LEU A 343 -18.10 -13.30 5.60
N GLU A 344 -19.03 -13.89 4.86
CA GLU A 344 -18.75 -15.00 3.95
C GLU A 344 -18.01 -14.47 2.71
N LEU A 345 -16.85 -15.06 2.42
CA LEU A 345 -15.93 -14.66 1.36
C LEU A 345 -15.40 -15.87 0.61
N GLU A 346 -15.15 -15.70 -0.68
CA GLU A 346 -14.35 -16.62 -1.49
C GLU A 346 -12.90 -16.12 -1.59
N SER A 347 -11.94 -17.04 -1.78
CA SER A 347 -10.57 -16.70 -2.13
C SER A 347 -9.99 -17.61 -3.21
N PHE A 348 -9.17 -17.07 -4.08
CA PHE A 348 -8.58 -17.75 -5.25
C PHE A 348 -7.21 -17.16 -5.60
N ASN A 349 -6.37 -17.92 -6.30
CA ASN A 349 -5.01 -17.53 -6.67
C ASN A 349 -4.99 -16.19 -7.43
N THR A 350 -4.07 -15.30 -7.06
CA THR A 350 -3.79 -14.02 -7.75
C THR A 350 -2.29 -13.71 -7.65
N SER A 351 -1.74 -13.05 -8.67
CA SER A 351 -0.29 -12.80 -8.73
C SER A 351 0.21 -11.74 -7.74
N GLY A 352 1.53 -11.58 -7.65
CA GLY A 352 2.20 -10.47 -6.94
C GLY A 352 2.27 -10.60 -5.42
N GLY A 353 1.14 -10.90 -4.76
CA GLY A 353 0.91 -10.68 -3.32
C GLY A 353 1.85 -11.33 -2.30
N LEU A 354 2.72 -12.28 -2.70
CA LEU A 354 3.77 -12.83 -1.83
C LEU A 354 5.00 -11.90 -1.71
N GLY A 355 5.34 -11.19 -2.79
CA GLY A 355 6.65 -10.58 -2.96
C GLY A 355 7.79 -11.59 -2.77
N THR A 356 8.90 -11.16 -2.17
CA THR A 356 10.08 -12.01 -1.92
C THR A 356 9.88 -13.17 -0.95
N LEU A 357 8.73 -13.27 -0.27
CA LEU A 357 8.47 -14.32 0.72
C LEU A 357 8.57 -15.74 0.13
N ALA A 358 8.19 -15.89 -1.14
CA ALA A 358 8.28 -17.15 -1.88
C ALA A 358 9.74 -17.60 -2.07
N GLU A 359 10.67 -16.65 -2.27
CA GLU A 359 12.11 -16.91 -2.30
C GLU A 359 12.65 -17.18 -0.88
N THR A 360 12.29 -16.33 0.09
CA THR A 360 12.79 -16.39 1.50
C THR A 360 12.37 -17.66 2.26
N LEU A 361 11.27 -18.30 1.88
CA LEU A 361 10.76 -19.55 2.48
C LEU A 361 10.93 -20.80 1.59
N ASN A 362 11.52 -20.69 0.40
CA ASN A 362 11.72 -21.84 -0.50
C ASN A 362 12.53 -22.94 0.20
N GLY A 363 12.04 -24.18 0.16
CA GLY A 363 12.64 -25.33 0.87
C GLY A 363 12.55 -25.28 2.40
N ARG A 364 11.86 -24.31 3.01
CA ARG A 364 11.72 -24.14 4.47
C ARG A 364 10.29 -24.36 5.00
N ILE A 365 9.32 -24.54 4.12
CA ILE A 365 7.88 -24.67 4.42
C ILE A 365 7.24 -25.69 3.49
N GLY A 366 6.19 -26.39 3.93
CA GLY A 366 5.43 -27.33 3.09
C GLY A 366 4.61 -26.60 2.01
N THR A 367 3.77 -25.65 2.43
CA THR A 367 2.87 -24.87 1.58
C THR A 367 3.00 -23.37 1.87
N LEU A 368 3.05 -22.54 0.83
CA LEU A 368 2.89 -21.08 0.91
C LEU A 368 2.03 -20.61 -0.26
N ASP A 369 0.93 -19.91 0.00
CA ASP A 369 0.10 -19.35 -1.07
C ASP A 369 -0.56 -18.01 -0.68
N TYR A 370 -0.69 -17.13 -1.67
CA TYR A 370 -1.44 -15.87 -1.60
C TYR A 370 -2.71 -15.98 -2.43
N LYS A 371 -3.84 -15.54 -1.87
CA LYS A 371 -5.13 -15.48 -2.56
C LYS A 371 -5.87 -14.19 -2.23
N THR A 372 -6.44 -13.59 -3.26
CA THR A 372 -7.31 -12.43 -3.12
C THR A 372 -8.69 -12.85 -2.59
N LEU A 373 -9.22 -12.11 -1.63
CA LEU A 373 -10.57 -12.26 -1.05
C LEU A 373 -11.61 -11.46 -1.85
N ARG A 374 -12.77 -12.07 -2.12
CA ARG A 374 -13.95 -11.47 -2.76
C ARG A 374 -15.23 -12.00 -2.14
N PHE A 375 -16.38 -11.39 -2.46
CA PHE A 375 -17.67 -11.97 -2.11
C PHE A 375 -18.04 -13.10 -3.09
N PRO A 376 -18.72 -14.18 -2.64
CA PRO A 376 -18.98 -15.38 -3.45
C PRO A 376 -19.57 -15.10 -4.84
N GLY A 377 -19.02 -15.75 -5.87
CA GLY A 377 -19.43 -15.65 -7.28
C GLY A 377 -18.69 -14.59 -8.11
N HIS A 378 -17.77 -13.82 -7.53
CA HIS A 378 -16.98 -12.83 -8.28
C HIS A 378 -16.01 -13.54 -9.25
N ARG A 379 -15.32 -14.56 -8.76
CA ARG A 379 -14.33 -15.38 -9.47
C ARG A 379 -14.86 -15.97 -10.76
N ASP A 380 -16.06 -16.55 -10.75
CA ASP A 380 -16.61 -17.23 -11.93
C ASP A 380 -17.07 -16.23 -13.01
N ILE A 381 -17.55 -15.04 -12.61
CA ILE A 381 -17.81 -13.95 -13.56
C ILE A 381 -16.50 -13.48 -14.21
N LEU A 382 -15.40 -13.42 -13.46
CA LEU A 382 -14.10 -13.08 -14.04
C LEU A 382 -13.57 -14.16 -14.98
N LYS A 383 -13.75 -15.45 -14.66
CA LYS A 383 -13.37 -16.53 -15.59
C LYS A 383 -14.16 -16.48 -16.90
N LEU A 384 -15.48 -16.23 -16.83
CA LEU A 384 -16.32 -16.00 -18.01
C LEU A 384 -15.78 -14.83 -18.87
N LEU A 385 -15.44 -13.70 -18.25
CA LEU A 385 -14.89 -12.53 -18.94
C LEU A 385 -13.53 -12.83 -19.57
N LEU A 386 -12.58 -13.34 -18.80
CA LEU A 386 -11.18 -13.46 -19.19
C LEU A 386 -10.93 -14.63 -20.15
N ASN A 387 -11.58 -15.78 -19.93
CA ASN A 387 -11.35 -16.99 -20.72
C ASN A 387 -12.34 -17.09 -21.89
N ASP A 388 -13.64 -17.12 -21.58
CA ASP A 388 -14.68 -17.49 -22.56
C ASP A 388 -15.01 -16.32 -23.50
N LEU A 389 -15.01 -15.09 -22.97
CA LEU A 389 -15.11 -13.86 -23.75
C LEU A 389 -13.73 -13.29 -24.14
N GLY A 390 -12.64 -13.98 -23.78
CA GLY A 390 -11.28 -13.74 -24.27
C GLY A 390 -10.58 -12.48 -23.74
N TYR A 391 -11.13 -11.77 -22.75
CA TYR A 391 -10.54 -10.52 -22.25
C TYR A 391 -9.13 -10.67 -21.63
N ALA A 392 -8.66 -11.88 -21.33
CA ALA A 392 -7.25 -12.12 -20.99
C ALA A 392 -6.26 -11.67 -22.11
N LYS A 393 -6.74 -11.49 -23.34
CA LYS A 393 -5.98 -10.99 -24.49
C LYS A 393 -6.24 -9.50 -24.82
N ASP A 394 -7.22 -8.88 -24.17
CA ASP A 394 -7.49 -7.42 -24.23
C ASP A 394 -7.76 -6.88 -22.81
N PRO A 395 -6.75 -6.86 -21.93
CA PRO A 395 -6.90 -6.36 -20.57
C PRO A 395 -7.24 -4.86 -20.53
N GLU A 396 -6.82 -4.09 -21.54
CA GLU A 396 -7.25 -2.69 -21.67
C GLU A 396 -8.74 -2.58 -22.00
N GLY A 397 -9.27 -3.44 -22.87
CA GLY A 397 -10.70 -3.50 -23.20
C GLY A 397 -11.55 -3.81 -22.00
N LEU A 398 -11.12 -4.78 -21.19
CA LEU A 398 -11.76 -5.07 -19.91
C LEU A 398 -11.68 -3.88 -18.95
N GLY A 399 -10.53 -3.21 -18.86
CA GLY A 399 -10.34 -1.98 -18.08
C GLY A 399 -11.31 -0.87 -18.50
N ARG A 400 -11.41 -0.59 -19.81
CA ARG A 400 -12.36 0.37 -20.39
C ARG A 400 -13.82 0.02 -20.09
N VAL A 401 -14.17 -1.28 -20.08
CA VAL A 401 -15.51 -1.75 -19.68
C VAL A 401 -15.73 -1.56 -18.19
N PHE A 402 -14.77 -1.89 -17.33
CA PHE A 402 -14.85 -1.75 -15.88
C PHE A 402 -14.98 -0.28 -15.47
N GLU A 403 -14.10 0.61 -15.94
CA GLU A 403 -14.10 2.04 -15.60
C GLU A 403 -15.37 2.77 -16.05
N ARG A 404 -16.00 2.31 -17.14
CA ARG A 404 -17.28 2.83 -17.62
C ARG A 404 -18.48 2.32 -16.81
N SER A 405 -18.40 1.13 -16.23
CA SER A 405 -19.59 0.34 -15.82
C SER A 405 -19.62 -0.08 -14.35
N ILE A 406 -18.50 0.00 -13.63
CA ILE A 406 -18.37 -0.34 -12.20
C ILE A 406 -18.13 0.95 -11.42
N PRO A 407 -19.03 1.37 -10.52
CA PRO A 407 -18.83 2.59 -9.74
C PRO A 407 -17.70 2.44 -8.72
N ALA A 408 -17.01 3.53 -8.42
CA ALA A 408 -16.13 3.64 -7.27
C ALA A 408 -16.94 3.69 -5.95
N THR A 409 -16.26 3.58 -4.80
CA THR A 409 -16.87 3.82 -3.48
C THR A 409 -15.86 4.36 -2.48
N ASP A 410 -16.28 5.34 -1.69
CA ASP A 410 -15.55 5.78 -0.49
C ASP A 410 -15.88 4.92 0.74
N GLN A 411 -16.78 3.94 0.60
CA GLN A 411 -17.28 3.08 1.67
C GLN A 411 -16.87 1.61 1.47
N ASP A 412 -15.57 1.36 1.51
CA ASP A 412 -14.95 0.04 1.45
C ASP A 412 -14.51 -0.46 2.84
N GLN A 413 -13.99 -1.68 2.83
CA GLN A 413 -13.34 -2.34 3.95
C GLN A 413 -12.26 -3.28 3.41
N VAL A 414 -11.13 -3.38 4.11
CA VAL A 414 -10.05 -4.30 3.82
C VAL A 414 -10.14 -5.46 4.81
N ALA A 415 -10.45 -6.65 4.31
CA ALA A 415 -10.27 -7.89 5.05
C ALA A 415 -8.83 -8.37 4.89
N VAL A 416 -8.17 -8.67 6.00
CA VAL A 416 -6.89 -9.38 6.05
C VAL A 416 -7.07 -10.65 6.86
N PHE A 417 -6.53 -11.76 6.37
CA PHE A 417 -6.40 -13.01 7.11
C PHE A 417 -5.06 -13.66 6.78
N VAL A 418 -4.33 -14.06 7.81
CA VAL A 418 -3.06 -14.78 7.75
C VAL A 418 -3.21 -15.97 8.69
N SER A 419 -3.03 -17.18 8.18
CA SER A 419 -2.98 -18.41 8.99
C SER A 419 -1.64 -19.11 8.75
N CYS A 420 -1.00 -19.56 9.82
CA CYS A 420 0.27 -20.25 9.79
C CYS A 420 0.22 -21.48 10.70
N THR A 421 0.44 -22.67 10.12
CA THR A 421 0.34 -23.96 10.79
C THR A 421 1.70 -24.64 10.84
N GLY A 422 2.05 -25.20 12.00
CA GLY A 422 3.34 -25.85 12.22
C GLY A 422 3.58 -26.16 13.70
N GLU A 423 4.78 -26.63 14.04
CA GLU A 423 5.05 -27.09 15.40
C GLU A 423 5.67 -26.00 16.28
N LYS A 424 5.28 -25.97 17.55
CA LYS A 424 5.95 -25.22 18.61
C LYS A 424 6.04 -26.06 19.87
N ASN A 425 7.24 -26.22 20.44
CA ASN A 425 7.50 -27.04 21.63
C ASN A 425 6.94 -28.49 21.50
N GLY A 426 7.10 -29.11 20.32
CA GLY A 426 6.61 -30.47 20.04
C GLY A 426 5.09 -30.60 19.93
N ARG A 427 4.35 -29.50 19.73
CA ARG A 427 2.91 -29.50 19.49
C ARG A 427 2.59 -28.81 18.16
N LEU A 428 1.79 -29.46 17.32
CA LEU A 428 1.16 -28.81 16.16
C LEU A 428 0.20 -27.71 16.64
N LEU A 429 0.35 -26.51 16.08
CA LEU A 429 -0.48 -25.33 16.34
C LEU A 429 -0.83 -24.65 15.00
N GLU A 430 -1.98 -23.97 15.00
CA GLU A 430 -2.27 -22.91 14.03
C GLU A 430 -2.18 -21.56 14.75
N ARG A 431 -1.58 -20.56 14.10
CA ARG A 431 -1.54 -19.16 14.53
C ARG A 431 -2.17 -18.30 13.47
N THR A 432 -3.07 -17.41 13.87
CA THR A 432 -3.89 -16.63 12.93
C THR A 432 -3.93 -15.17 13.32
N TYR A 433 -3.77 -14.27 12.34
CA TYR A 433 -4.08 -12.86 12.42
C TYR A 433 -5.20 -12.56 11.43
N ALA A 434 -6.32 -12.01 11.89
CA ALA A 434 -7.50 -11.76 11.07
C ALA A 434 -8.20 -10.45 11.48
N LYS A 435 -8.53 -9.59 10.52
CA LYS A 435 -8.99 -8.22 10.80
C LYS A 435 -9.76 -7.61 9.63
N ILE A 436 -10.83 -6.87 9.92
CA ILE A 436 -11.49 -5.97 8.95
C ILE A 436 -11.23 -4.49 9.31
N ILE A 437 -10.33 -3.88 8.54
CA ILE A 437 -10.07 -2.43 8.58
C ILE A 437 -11.13 -1.75 7.71
N ARG A 438 -11.72 -0.65 8.18
CA ARG A 438 -12.87 0.02 7.53
C ARG A 438 -12.54 1.46 7.17
N HIS A 439 -13.19 1.98 6.12
CA HIS A 439 -13.14 3.39 5.74
C HIS A 439 -13.49 4.30 6.93
N ARG A 440 -12.89 5.49 6.98
CA ARG A 440 -13.13 6.48 8.05
C ARG A 440 -12.60 7.86 7.68
N GLU A 441 -13.07 8.88 8.37
CA GLU A 441 -12.44 10.20 8.33
C GLU A 441 -11.10 10.18 9.09
N ILE A 442 -10.09 10.84 8.52
CA ILE A 442 -8.83 11.14 9.20
C ILE A 442 -8.42 12.56 8.83
N GLY A 443 -8.27 13.42 9.84
CA GLY A 443 -7.79 14.80 9.66
C GLY A 443 -8.80 15.80 9.08
N GLY A 444 -10.08 15.47 8.96
CA GLY A 444 -11.10 16.27 8.27
C GLY A 444 -11.41 15.82 6.84
N VAL A 445 -10.78 14.73 6.38
CA VAL A 445 -10.93 14.16 5.03
C VAL A 445 -11.39 12.70 5.14
N PRO A 446 -12.34 12.21 4.32
CA PRO A 446 -12.71 10.80 4.28
C PRO A 446 -11.65 9.96 3.54
N TRP A 447 -11.38 8.75 4.03
CA TRP A 447 -10.40 7.82 3.47
C TRP A 447 -10.96 6.41 3.34
N THR A 448 -10.68 5.77 2.21
CA THR A 448 -11.01 4.36 1.98
C THR A 448 -10.13 3.45 2.84
N ALA A 449 -10.61 2.28 3.21
CA ALA A 449 -9.83 1.28 3.92
C ALA A 449 -8.55 0.91 3.14
N ILE A 450 -8.65 0.71 1.82
CA ILE A 450 -7.47 0.41 0.98
C ILE A 450 -6.47 1.58 0.91
N GLN A 451 -6.95 2.83 0.91
CA GLN A 451 -6.09 4.02 1.03
C GLN A 451 -5.38 4.05 2.40
N ILE A 452 -6.10 3.76 3.49
CA ILE A 452 -5.55 3.76 4.85
C ILE A 452 -4.49 2.66 4.99
N THR A 453 -4.79 1.43 4.60
CA THR A 453 -3.88 0.30 4.81
C THR A 453 -2.63 0.40 3.96
N THR A 454 -2.78 0.65 2.66
CA THR A 454 -1.64 0.72 1.72
C THR A 454 -0.71 1.86 2.08
N ALA A 455 -1.26 3.00 2.53
CA ALA A 455 -0.44 4.10 3.04
C ALA A 455 0.18 3.80 4.42
N SER A 456 -0.51 3.07 5.28
CA SER A 456 0.02 2.71 6.61
C SER A 456 1.23 1.80 6.50
N GLY A 457 1.25 0.86 5.55
CA GLY A 457 2.42 0.05 5.23
C GLY A 457 3.61 0.91 4.82
N ALA A 458 3.47 1.67 3.74
CA ALA A 458 4.58 2.42 3.16
C ALA A 458 5.09 3.55 4.06
N CYS A 459 4.21 4.26 4.77
CA CYS A 459 4.62 5.29 5.72
C CYS A 459 5.29 4.69 6.97
N CYS A 460 4.91 3.47 7.39
CA CYS A 460 5.61 2.76 8.46
C CYS A 460 7.01 2.30 8.02
N VAL A 461 7.12 1.70 6.83
CA VAL A 461 8.42 1.26 6.27
C VAL A 461 9.35 2.47 6.05
N LEU A 462 8.81 3.61 5.60
CA LEU A 462 9.55 4.87 5.51
C LEU A 462 10.00 5.39 6.88
N ASP A 463 9.14 5.36 7.90
CA ASP A 463 9.52 5.73 9.27
C ASP A 463 10.67 4.85 9.79
N LEU A 464 10.56 3.52 9.67
CA LEU A 464 11.58 2.57 10.16
C LEU A 464 12.90 2.70 9.39
N LEU A 465 12.86 2.95 8.08
CA LEU A 465 14.03 3.31 7.28
C LEU A 465 14.68 4.60 7.81
N MET A 466 13.89 5.64 8.05
CA MET A 466 14.34 6.96 8.50
C MET A 466 14.73 7.02 9.99
N GLU A 467 14.34 6.01 10.78
CA GLU A 467 14.82 5.75 12.14
C GLU A 467 16.13 4.95 12.16
N GLY A 468 16.59 4.44 11.00
CA GLY A 468 17.80 3.63 10.88
C GLY A 468 17.62 2.15 11.24
N LYS A 469 16.38 1.68 11.39
CA LYS A 469 16.04 0.30 11.78
C LYS A 469 16.07 -0.68 10.61
N LEU A 470 15.84 -0.19 9.38
CA LEU A 470 15.97 -0.98 8.16
C LEU A 470 17.34 -0.76 7.48
N PRO A 471 17.84 -1.72 6.67
CA PRO A 471 19.08 -1.56 5.93
C PRO A 471 19.05 -0.31 5.03
N GLN A 472 20.08 0.52 5.14
CA GLN A 472 20.11 1.83 4.48
C GLN A 472 20.55 1.77 3.00
N LYS A 473 20.88 0.57 2.47
CA LYS A 473 21.53 0.37 1.17
C LYS A 473 21.11 -0.93 0.50
N GLY A 474 21.01 -0.92 -0.83
CA GLY A 474 20.67 -2.10 -1.61
C GLY A 474 19.19 -2.47 -1.52
N PHE A 475 18.86 -3.71 -1.86
CA PHE A 475 17.50 -4.23 -1.78
C PHE A 475 17.13 -4.56 -0.34
N VAL A 476 15.94 -4.16 0.10
CA VAL A 476 15.39 -4.50 1.42
C VAL A 476 14.09 -5.27 1.24
N ARG A 477 13.97 -6.42 1.91
CA ARG A 477 12.74 -7.22 1.90
C ARG A 477 11.76 -6.77 2.97
N ASN A 478 10.47 -7.03 2.73
CA ASN A 478 9.44 -6.91 3.77
C ASN A 478 9.74 -7.84 4.96
N GLU A 479 10.35 -9.00 4.71
CA GLU A 479 10.82 -9.96 5.70
C GLU A 479 11.94 -9.44 6.64
N GLU A 480 12.51 -8.26 6.36
CA GLU A 480 13.51 -7.58 7.21
C GLU A 480 12.89 -6.49 8.11
N VAL A 481 11.57 -6.34 8.07
CA VAL A 481 10.82 -5.43 8.94
C VAL A 481 10.35 -6.19 10.19
N GLU A 482 10.86 -5.81 11.37
CA GLU A 482 10.47 -6.45 12.63
C GLU A 482 9.07 -6.04 13.10
N TRP A 483 8.31 -7.02 13.59
CA TRP A 483 6.86 -6.90 13.84
C TRP A 483 6.50 -5.88 14.92
N ASP A 484 7.18 -5.91 16.07
CA ASP A 484 6.90 -4.99 17.17
C ASP A 484 7.28 -3.54 16.84
N ASP A 485 8.31 -3.34 15.99
CA ASP A 485 8.68 -2.03 15.47
C ASP A 485 7.65 -1.51 14.46
N PHE A 486 7.15 -2.38 13.58
CA PHE A 486 6.08 -2.04 12.64
C PHE A 486 4.77 -1.71 13.37
N ILE A 487 4.27 -2.61 14.22
CA ILE A 487 3.00 -2.43 14.94
C ILE A 487 3.08 -1.32 16.00
N GLY A 488 4.26 -1.09 16.59
CA GLY A 488 4.52 0.02 17.50
C GLY A 488 4.60 1.40 16.81
N ASN A 489 4.78 1.45 15.49
CA ASN A 489 4.84 2.70 14.74
C ASN A 489 3.46 3.38 14.63
N ARG A 490 3.47 4.71 14.57
CA ARG A 490 2.27 5.58 14.44
C ARG A 490 1.35 5.27 13.26
N PHE A 491 1.87 4.66 12.18
CA PHE A 491 1.11 4.21 11.02
C PHE A 491 0.72 2.73 11.14
N GLY A 492 1.62 1.87 11.64
CA GLY A 492 1.34 0.45 11.91
C GLY A 492 0.24 0.21 12.95
N ALA A 493 -0.02 1.20 13.82
CA ALA A 493 -1.18 1.27 14.70
C ALA A 493 -2.55 1.11 14.00
N ASN A 494 -2.63 1.23 12.67
CA ASN A 494 -3.85 0.94 11.89
C ASN A 494 -4.08 -0.56 11.65
N PHE A 495 -3.03 -1.38 11.76
CA PHE A 495 -3.09 -2.83 11.75
C PHE A 495 -3.10 -3.41 13.17
N ALA A 496 -2.57 -2.70 14.16
CA ALA A 496 -2.64 -3.08 15.58
C ALA A 496 -4.07 -3.33 16.05
N ASP A 497 -4.27 -4.38 16.86
CA ASP A 497 -5.54 -4.67 17.52
C ASP A 497 -5.52 -4.12 18.95
N ALA A 498 -6.35 -3.11 19.20
CA ALA A 498 -6.45 -2.47 20.50
C ALA A 498 -7.06 -3.36 21.59
N ASN A 499 -7.67 -4.49 21.22
CA ASN A 499 -8.46 -5.37 22.09
C ASN A 499 -8.21 -6.88 21.89
N ASP A 500 -7.24 -7.32 21.07
CA ASP A 500 -7.01 -8.76 20.82
C ASP A 500 -5.91 -9.35 21.74
N PRO A 501 -6.23 -10.34 22.60
CA PRO A 501 -5.23 -11.09 23.36
C PRO A 501 -4.19 -11.82 22.49
N SER A 502 -4.44 -12.10 21.21
CA SER A 502 -3.46 -12.75 20.32
C SER A 502 -2.19 -11.90 20.13
N ALA A 503 -2.31 -10.56 20.15
CA ALA A 503 -1.18 -9.64 20.11
C ALA A 503 -0.28 -9.79 21.36
N HIS A 504 -0.85 -10.17 22.51
CA HIS A 504 -0.08 -10.54 23.69
C HIS A 504 0.51 -11.96 23.59
N ALA A 505 -0.19 -12.90 22.95
CA ALA A 505 0.32 -14.27 22.70
C ALA A 505 1.53 -14.31 21.74
N LEU A 506 1.71 -13.28 20.90
CA LEU A 506 2.93 -13.07 20.12
C LEU A 506 4.10 -12.58 20.98
N ARG A 507 3.85 -11.66 21.92
CA ARG A 507 4.89 -11.10 22.83
C ARG A 507 5.31 -12.02 23.98
N ALA A 508 4.44 -12.93 24.42
CA ALA A 508 4.64 -13.71 25.65
C ALA A 508 5.66 -14.87 25.57
N VAL A 509 6.48 -14.95 24.52
CA VAL A 509 7.39 -16.10 24.28
C VAL A 509 8.82 -15.85 24.80
N GLU A 510 9.28 -14.59 24.90
CA GLU A 510 10.68 -14.29 25.23
C GLU A 510 10.99 -14.19 26.73
N THR A 511 10.00 -14.05 27.61
CA THR A 511 10.20 -14.02 29.08
C THR A 511 10.20 -15.41 29.72
N GLY A 512 10.68 -16.42 29.01
CA GLY A 512 10.75 -17.83 29.43
C GLY A 512 12.02 -18.21 30.22
N GLY A 513 12.47 -17.39 31.17
CA GLY A 513 13.76 -17.59 31.85
C GLY A 513 13.76 -17.29 33.36
N GLY A 514 13.70 -18.33 34.19
CA GLY A 514 14.00 -18.24 35.63
C GLY A 514 12.79 -18.19 36.56
N GLY A 515 12.08 -19.31 36.71
CA GLY A 515 11.10 -19.54 37.78
C GLY A 515 11.22 -20.97 38.31
N ALA A 516 11.43 -21.13 39.62
CA ALA A 516 11.81 -22.42 40.19
C ALA A 516 10.66 -23.45 40.23
N HIS A 517 11.00 -24.74 40.19
CA HIS A 517 10.09 -25.81 40.58
C HIS A 517 9.59 -25.58 42.01
N ASN A 518 8.28 -25.54 42.19
CA ASN A 518 7.62 -25.92 43.43
C ASN A 518 6.37 -26.72 43.07
N GLY A 519 6.35 -28.00 43.46
CA GLY A 519 5.25 -28.89 43.11
C GLY A 519 4.07 -28.73 44.07
N GLN A 520 2.87 -28.54 43.53
CA GLN A 520 1.64 -28.91 44.23
C GLN A 520 0.86 -29.92 43.39
N THR A 521 0.87 -31.16 43.87
CA THR A 521 0.02 -32.24 43.34
C THR A 521 -1.42 -31.98 43.77
N ILE A 522 -2.27 -31.56 42.83
CA ILE A 522 -3.72 -31.68 43.03
C ILE A 522 -4.10 -33.14 42.76
N ARG A 523 -4.80 -33.76 43.71
CA ARG A 523 -5.32 -35.14 43.63
C ARG A 523 -6.83 -35.08 43.84
N MET A 524 -7.53 -35.92 43.07
CA MET A 524 -8.99 -35.94 42.85
C MET A 524 -9.46 -34.76 41.99
#